data_AF-A0A947ZRH8-F1
#
_entry.id   AF-A0A947ZRH8-F1
#
_cell.length_a   1.000
_cell.length_b   1.000
_cell.length_c   1.000
_cell.angle_alpha   90.00
_cell.angle_beta   90.00
_cell.angle_gamma   90.00
#
_symmetry.space_group_name_H-M   'P 1'
#
loop_
_entity.id
_entity.type
_entity.pdbx_description
1 polymer ?
#
loop_
_entity_poly.entity_id
_entity_poly.type
_entity_poly.pdbx_seq_one_letter_code
_entity_poly.pdbx_strand_id
1 'polypeptide(L)'
;MRKKYEIIKEVYIVENKVWYNRHQVCMQKKYLEEKDPRVIKNIRGGIKAAKKMEKEYGKKNLGPYTDFEWGMLSGRLETLRWVLGEDWNQLDT
;
A
#
# COMPACT_ATOMS: atom_id res chain seq x y z
N MET A 1 0.86 -2.55 -27.19
CA MET A 1 1.30 -1.70 -26.06
C MET A 1 0.13 -1.51 -25.10
N ARG A 2 0.32 -1.62 -23.77
CA ARG A 2 -0.75 -1.37 -22.78
C ARG A 2 -1.18 0.09 -22.83
N LYS A 3 -2.45 0.40 -22.56
CA LYS A 3 -2.92 1.80 -22.50
C LYS A 3 -2.45 2.45 -21.21
N LYS A 4 -2.15 3.76 -21.25
CA LYS A 4 -1.63 4.50 -20.08
C LYS A 4 -2.50 4.35 -18.83
N TYR A 5 -3.84 4.39 -18.98
CA TYR A 5 -4.74 4.23 -17.83
C TYR A 5 -4.67 2.84 -17.19
N GLU A 6 -4.36 1.79 -17.96
CA GLU A 6 -4.19 0.44 -17.41
C GLU A 6 -2.94 0.37 -16.54
N ILE A 7 -1.86 1.05 -16.95
CA ILE A 7 -0.60 1.13 -16.20
C ILE A 7 -0.82 1.91 -14.90
N ILE A 8 -1.45 3.08 -14.97
CA ILE A 8 -1.78 3.90 -13.78
C ILE A 8 -2.67 3.12 -12.81
N LYS A 9 -3.66 2.41 -13.33
CA LYS A 9 -4.53 1.56 -12.50
C LYS A 9 -3.73 0.49 -11.77
N GLU A 10 -2.79 -0.17 -12.44
CA GLU A 10 -1.95 -1.19 -11.80
C GLU A 10 -1.01 -0.57 -10.76
N VAL A 11 -0.42 0.60 -11.02
CA VAL A 11 0.38 1.34 -10.02
C VAL A 11 -0.45 1.56 -8.75
N TYR A 12 -1.67 2.09 -8.88
CA TYR A 12 -2.55 2.34 -7.74
C TYR A 12 -2.89 1.06 -6.96
N ILE A 13 -3.11 -0.07 -7.65
CA ILE A 13 -3.35 -1.36 -7.01
C ILE A 13 -2.13 -1.80 -6.19
N VAL A 14 -0.94 -1.68 -6.75
CA VAL A 14 0.30 -2.09 -6.09
C VAL A 14 0.62 -1.18 -4.91
N GLU A 15 0.50 0.14 -5.07
CA GLU A 15 0.66 1.12 -4.00
C GLU A 15 -0.30 0.87 -2.84
N ASN A 16 -1.57 0.56 -3.12
CA ASN A 16 -2.54 0.25 -2.07
C ASN A 16 -2.16 -1.01 -1.28
N LYS A 17 -1.62 -2.03 -1.94
CA LYS A 17 -1.13 -3.25 -1.27
C LYS A 17 0.07 -2.95 -0.39
N VAL A 18 1.03 -2.16 -0.89
CA VAL A 18 2.20 -1.71 -0.13
C VAL A 18 1.77 -0.89 1.08
N TRP A 19 0.93 0.13 0.87
CA TRP A 19 0.38 0.97 1.93
C TRP A 19 -0.37 0.15 2.98
N TYR A 20 -1.23 -0.79 2.55
CA TYR A 20 -2.02 -1.59 3.48
C TYR A 20 -1.12 -2.37 4.43
N ASN A 21 -0.10 -3.04 3.89
CA ASN A 21 0.81 -3.81 4.72
C ASN A 21 1.61 -2.90 5.68
N ARG A 22 2.19 -1.80 5.17
CA ARG A 22 2.89 -0.80 5.99
C ARG A 22 1.99 -0.24 7.10
N HIS A 23 0.73 0.05 6.78
CA HIS A 23 -0.27 0.49 7.74
C HIS A 23 -0.54 -0.55 8.83
N GLN A 24 -0.66 -1.85 8.48
CA GLN A 24 -0.81 -2.91 9.49
C GLN A 24 0.40 -2.99 10.43
N VAL A 25 1.63 -2.83 9.93
CA VAL A 25 2.83 -2.79 10.77
C VAL A 25 2.83 -1.57 11.70
N CYS A 26 2.42 -0.40 11.21
CA CYS A 26 2.25 0.79 12.04
C CYS A 26 1.13 0.62 13.09
N MET A 27 0.03 -0.04 12.73
CA MET A 27 -1.09 -0.32 13.64
C MET A 27 -0.64 -1.11 14.87
N GLN A 28 0.21 -2.11 14.67
CA GLN A 28 0.69 -2.99 15.73
C GLN A 28 1.57 -2.28 16.77
N LYS A 29 2.26 -1.19 16.39
CA LYS A 29 3.29 -0.56 17.24
C LYS A 29 2.87 0.72 17.96
N LYS A 30 1.86 1.46 17.50
CA LYS A 30 1.62 2.85 17.98
C LYS A 30 0.20 3.18 18.44
N TYR A 31 -0.83 2.44 18.03
CA TYR A 31 -2.20 2.92 18.21
C TYR A 31 -2.86 2.58 19.54
N LEU A 32 -2.32 1.62 20.28
CA LEU A 32 -2.89 1.20 21.57
C LEU A 32 -2.54 2.18 22.72
N GLU A 33 -1.53 3.02 22.53
CA GLU A 33 -1.01 3.92 23.58
C GLU A 33 -1.23 5.41 23.29
N GLU A 34 -1.72 5.74 22.08
CA GLU A 34 -1.90 7.13 21.65
C GLU A 34 -3.06 7.82 22.39
N LYS A 35 -2.81 9.05 22.85
CA LYS A 35 -3.76 9.86 23.64
C LYS A 35 -4.12 11.19 22.98
N ASP A 36 -3.34 11.70 22.00
CA ASP A 36 -3.69 12.94 21.30
C ASP A 36 -4.95 12.72 20.43
N PRO A 37 -6.06 13.46 20.69
CA PRO A 37 -7.30 13.32 19.93
C PRO A 37 -7.15 13.54 18.42
N ARG A 38 -6.21 14.40 18.00
CA ARG A 38 -5.94 14.66 16.57
C ARG A 38 -5.30 13.44 15.92
N VAL A 39 -4.36 12.81 16.60
CA VAL A 39 -3.72 11.57 16.12
C VAL A 39 -4.76 10.45 16.09
N ILE A 40 -5.55 10.27 17.16
CA ILE A 40 -6.64 9.28 17.21
C ILE A 40 -7.63 9.45 16.04
N LYS A 41 -7.96 10.68 15.65
CA LYS A 41 -8.81 10.94 14.48
C LYS A 41 -8.17 10.41 13.19
N ASN A 42 -6.87 10.64 12.98
CA ASN A 42 -6.14 10.15 11.82
C ASN A 42 -6.05 8.61 11.82
N ILE A 43 -5.82 8.00 12.99
CA ILE A 43 -5.83 6.54 13.17
C ILE A 43 -7.16 5.94 12.72
N ARG A 44 -8.27 6.52 13.18
CA ARG A 44 -9.62 6.10 12.77
C ARG A 44 -9.83 6.23 11.26
N GLY A 45 -9.24 7.25 10.63
CA GLY A 45 -9.19 7.40 9.18
C GLY A 45 -8.45 6.25 8.49
N GLY A 46 -7.25 5.93 8.96
CA GLY A 46 -6.44 4.82 8.45
C GLY A 46 -7.15 3.46 8.56
N ILE A 47 -7.75 3.18 9.72
CA ILE A 47 -8.54 1.94 9.93
C ILE A 47 -9.70 1.84 8.93
N LYS A 48 -10.41 2.95 8.68
CA LYS A 48 -11.50 2.97 7.69
C LYS A 48 -10.98 2.72 6.28
N ALA A 49 -9.84 3.31 5.91
CA ALA A 49 -9.20 3.10 4.61
C ALA A 49 -8.76 1.62 4.45
N ALA A 50 -8.12 1.05 5.46
CA ALA A 50 -7.72 -0.36 5.46
C ALA A 50 -8.92 -1.31 5.29
N LYS A 51 -10.03 -1.06 6.00
CA LYS A 51 -11.28 -1.83 5.82
C LYS A 51 -11.87 -1.69 4.42
N LYS A 52 -11.74 -0.52 3.78
CA LYS A 52 -12.16 -0.33 2.40
C LYS A 52 -11.32 -1.19 1.45
N MET A 53 -10.00 -1.22 1.66
CA MET A 53 -9.10 -2.05 0.87
C MET A 53 -9.36 -3.55 1.07
N GLU A 54 -9.64 -4.02 2.29
CA GLU A 54 -10.03 -5.42 2.54
C GLU A 54 -11.29 -5.80 1.74
N LYS A 55 -12.24 -4.88 1.57
CA LYS A 55 -13.45 -5.09 0.76
C LYS A 55 -13.15 -5.06 -0.74
N GLU A 56 -12.29 -4.16 -1.19
CA GLU A 56 -11.97 -3.96 -2.61
C GLU A 56 -11.07 -5.06 -3.18
N TYR A 57 -10.01 -5.42 -2.46
CA TYR A 57 -9.01 -6.38 -2.91
C TYR A 57 -9.23 -7.78 -2.37
N GLY A 58 -10.01 -7.93 -1.29
CA GLY A 58 -10.11 -9.17 -0.53
C GLY A 58 -8.87 -9.38 0.35
N LYS A 59 -9.10 -9.70 1.63
CA LYS A 59 -8.03 -9.80 2.63
C LYS A 59 -6.87 -10.71 2.25
N LYS A 60 -7.14 -11.85 1.59
CA LYS A 60 -6.13 -12.80 1.11
C LYS A 60 -5.14 -12.22 0.08
N ASN A 61 -5.52 -11.14 -0.61
CA ASN A 61 -4.68 -10.50 -1.62
C ASN A 61 -3.84 -9.35 -1.05
N LEU A 62 -3.97 -9.07 0.24
CA LEU A 62 -3.30 -7.99 0.98
C LEU A 62 -2.18 -8.51 1.90
N GLY A 63 -1.81 -9.78 1.74
CA GLY A 63 -0.80 -10.47 2.54
C GLY A 63 -1.38 -11.29 3.71
N PRO A 64 -0.55 -11.72 4.67
CA PRO A 64 0.89 -11.43 4.79
C PRO A 64 1.68 -11.92 3.57
N TYR A 65 2.73 -11.18 3.20
CA TYR A 65 3.61 -11.51 2.08
C TYR A 65 4.93 -12.08 2.60
N THR A 66 5.43 -13.11 1.93
CA THR A 66 6.80 -13.61 2.07
C THR A 66 7.81 -12.60 1.50
N ASP A 67 9.09 -12.74 1.84
CA ASP A 67 10.16 -11.88 1.30
C ASP A 67 10.21 -11.90 -0.24
N PHE A 68 9.94 -13.07 -0.82
CA PHE A 68 9.85 -13.21 -2.28
C PHE A 68 8.67 -12.43 -2.86
N GLU A 69 7.48 -12.55 -2.27
CA GLU A 69 6.29 -11.80 -2.71
C GLU A 69 6.48 -10.29 -2.54
N TRP A 70 7.19 -9.87 -1.51
CA TRP A 70 7.61 -8.48 -1.34
C TRP A 70 8.56 -8.01 -2.44
N GLY A 71 9.54 -8.82 -2.82
CA GLY A 71 10.42 -8.55 -3.94
C GLY A 71 9.65 -8.40 -5.24
N MET A 72 8.69 -9.30 -5.51
CA MET A 72 7.83 -9.19 -6.69
C MET A 72 6.94 -7.95 -6.67
N LEU A 73 6.36 -7.59 -5.51
CA LEU A 73 5.50 -6.43 -5.39
C LEU A 73 6.27 -5.12 -5.60
N SER A 74 7.48 -5.04 -5.02
CA SER A 74 8.37 -3.88 -5.14
C SER A 74 8.90 -3.73 -6.57
N GLY A 75 9.38 -4.82 -7.17
CA GLY A 75 9.84 -4.81 -8.57
C GLY A 75 8.72 -4.49 -9.55
N ARG A 76 7.49 -4.96 -9.30
CA ARG A 76 6.32 -4.56 -10.08
C ARG A 76 6.06 -3.05 -9.98
N LEU A 77 6.09 -2.49 -8.78
CA LEU A 77 5.87 -1.06 -8.58
C LEU A 77 6.93 -0.23 -9.30
N GLU A 78 8.20 -0.57 -9.10
CA GLU A 78 9.35 0.14 -9.69
C GLU A 78 9.29 0.10 -11.22
N THR A 79 9.01 -1.08 -11.80
CA THR A 79 8.88 -1.23 -13.26
C THR A 79 7.76 -0.34 -13.81
N LEU A 80 6.60 -0.30 -13.14
CA LEU A 80 5.47 0.50 -13.60
C LEU A 80 5.73 2.00 -13.49
N ARG A 81 6.34 2.45 -12.38
CA ARG A 81 6.76 3.84 -12.17
C ARG A 81 7.80 4.28 -13.20
N TRP A 82 8.79 3.43 -13.47
CA TRP A 82 9.79 3.68 -14.51
C TRP A 82 9.17 3.82 -15.90
N VAL A 83 8.22 2.95 -16.26
CA VAL A 83 7.45 3.06 -17.53
C VAL A 83 6.64 4.35 -17.61
N LEU A 84 6.20 4.91 -16.48
CA LEU A 84 5.51 6.19 -16.41
C LEU A 84 6.46 7.40 -16.41
N GLY A 85 7.77 7.18 -16.36
CA GLY A 85 8.82 8.21 -16.45
C GLY A 85 9.46 8.59 -15.11
N GLU A 86 9.22 7.83 -14.04
CA GLU A 86 9.94 7.99 -12.77
C GLU A 86 11.34 7.33 -12.82
N ASP A 87 12.24 7.76 -11.96
CA ASP A 87 13.57 7.16 -11.83
C ASP A 87 13.53 5.84 -11.03
N TRP A 88 14.59 5.05 -11.20
CA TRP A 88 14.84 3.86 -10.37
C TRP A 88 14.93 4.25 -8.88
N ASN A 89 14.61 3.28 -8.00
CA ASN A 89 14.66 3.44 -6.55
C ASN A 89 13.67 4.48 -5.97
N GLN A 90 12.59 4.80 -6.69
CA GLN A 90 11.47 5.61 -6.18
C GLN A 90 10.39 4.67 -5.60
N LEU A 91 10.60 4.13 -4.39
CA LEU A 91 9.66 3.21 -3.72
C LEU A 91 9.11 3.76 -2.38
N ASP A 92 9.39 5.02 -2.08
CA ASP A 92 8.79 5.73 -0.97
C ASP A 92 7.27 5.85 -1.21
N THR A 93 6.49 5.29 -0.28
CA THR A 93 5.02 5.13 -0.32
C THR A 93 4.45 5.13 1.09
#